data_AF-A0A1I7GZA7-F1
#
_entry.id   AF-A0A1I7GZA7-F1
#
_cell.length_a   1.000
_cell.length_b   1.000
_cell.length_c   1.000
_cell.angle_alpha   90.00
_cell.angle_beta   90.00
_cell.angle_gamma   90.00
#
_symmetry.space_group_name_H-M   'P 1'
#
loop_
_entity.id
_entity.type
_entity.pdbx_description
1 polymer ?
#
loop_
_entity_poly.entity_id
_entity_poly.type
_entity_poly.pdbx_seq_one_letter_code
_entity_poly.pdbx_strand_id
1 'polypeptide(L)'
;MDPKPISNTINIISSKDLFTRINWLEQELNYRCSDAYSEELKTLQAFAKNVDAAASVSTYDKGSNLIRSSYFEDYRKVLEATNTEAARFAPVDFASVIYWLQL
;
A
#
# COMPACT_ATOMS: atom_id res chain seq x y z
N MET A 1 12.67 9.60 -12.51
CA MET A 1 12.00 8.39 -13.02
C MET A 1 10.56 8.43 -12.55
N ASP A 2 9.60 8.16 -13.42
CA ASP A 2 8.17 8.06 -13.09
C ASP A 2 7.94 6.78 -12.27
N PRO A 3 7.48 6.87 -11.00
CA PRO A 3 7.16 5.69 -10.19
C PRO A 3 6.03 4.89 -10.85
N LYS A 4 6.04 3.56 -10.79
CA LYS A 4 4.97 2.78 -11.42
C LYS A 4 3.59 3.10 -10.82
N PRO A 5 2.51 3.12 -11.62
CA PRO A 5 1.15 3.24 -11.11
C PRO A 5 0.83 2.13 -10.10
N ILE A 6 0.08 2.48 -9.06
CA ILE A 6 -0.34 1.54 -8.02
C ILE A 6 -1.84 1.30 -8.15
N SER A 7 -2.23 0.03 -8.22
CA SER A 7 -3.62 -0.40 -8.32
C SER A 7 -3.91 -1.60 -7.42
N ASN A 8 -5.19 -1.84 -7.15
CA ASN A 8 -5.67 -2.93 -6.29
C ASN A 8 -5.56 -4.34 -6.93
N THR A 9 -4.90 -4.46 -8.08
CA THR A 9 -4.57 -5.73 -8.72
C THR A 9 -3.19 -6.25 -8.33
N ILE A 10 -2.34 -5.38 -7.75
CA ILE A 10 -0.98 -5.72 -7.33
C ILE A 10 -1.04 -6.56 -6.05
N ASN A 11 -0.38 -7.72 -6.03
CA ASN A 11 -0.44 -8.64 -4.88
C ASN A 11 0.31 -8.14 -3.65
N ILE A 12 1.43 -7.43 -3.83
CA ILE A 12 2.24 -6.88 -2.75
C ILE A 12 2.56 -5.42 -3.09
N ILE A 13 2.19 -4.51 -2.20
CA ILE A 13 2.50 -3.08 -2.31
C ILE A 13 3.37 -2.70 -1.12
N SER A 14 4.55 -2.12 -1.35
CA SER A 14 5.31 -1.51 -0.25
C SER A 14 4.67 -0.18 0.14
N SER A 15 4.51 0.09 1.43
CA SER A 15 4.08 1.40 1.91
C SER A 15 5.01 2.52 1.43
N LYS A 16 6.31 2.23 1.27
CA LYS A 16 7.29 3.18 0.73
C LYS A 16 6.94 3.59 -0.69
N ASP A 17 6.61 2.62 -1.54
CA ASP A 17 6.25 2.86 -2.94
C ASP A 17 4.92 3.61 -3.02
N LEU A 18 3.95 3.27 -2.15
CA LEU A 18 2.68 4.00 -2.03
C LEU A 18 2.90 5.49 -1.77
N PHE A 19 3.64 5.85 -0.72
CA PHE A 19 3.90 7.26 -0.39
C PHE A 19 4.76 7.95 -1.45
N THR A 20 5.69 7.22 -2.07
CA THR A 20 6.51 7.75 -3.17
C THR A 20 5.65 8.10 -4.38
N ARG A 21 4.69 7.24 -4.76
CA ARG A 21 3.75 7.48 -5.87
C ARG A 21 2.81 8.64 -5.57
N ILE A 22 2.26 8.71 -4.35
CA ILE A 22 1.41 9.84 -3.91
C ILE A 22 2.17 11.16 -4.05
N ASN A 23 3.38 11.25 -3.48
CA ASN A 23 4.17 12.49 -3.54
C ASN A 23 4.54 12.86 -4.98
N TRP A 24 4.82 11.88 -5.85
CA TRP A 24 5.08 12.14 -7.26
C TRP A 24 3.84 12.66 -8.00
N LEU A 25 2.66 12.07 -7.77
CA LEU A 25 1.40 12.52 -8.35
C LEU A 25 1.03 13.94 -7.91
N GLU A 26 1.23 14.27 -6.64
CA GLU A 26 1.03 15.63 -6.11
C GLU A 26 1.95 16.65 -6.81
N GLN A 27 3.20 16.28 -7.06
CA GLN A 27 4.13 17.14 -7.80
C GLN A 27 3.73 17.27 -9.28
N GLU A 28 3.44 16.16 -9.96
CA GLU A 28 3.11 16.16 -11.39
C GLU A 28 1.83 16.96 -11.67
N LEU A 29 0.82 16.83 -10.80
CA LEU A 29 -0.44 17.58 -10.91
C LEU A 29 -0.29 19.08 -10.68
N ASN A 30 0.74 19.52 -9.96
CA ASN A 30 1.06 20.95 -9.85
C ASN A 30 1.61 21.53 -11.16
N TYR A 31 2.19 20.69 -12.02
CA TYR A 31 2.75 21.12 -13.31
C TYR A 31 1.79 20.87 -14.48
N ARG A 32 0.89 19.88 -14.38
CA ARG A 32 -0.02 19.47 -15.45
C ARG A 32 -1.36 18.95 -14.89
N CYS A 33 -2.47 19.47 -15.39
CA CYS A 33 -3.78 18.87 -15.10
C CYS A 33 -3.95 17.56 -15.87
N SER A 34 -4.17 16.47 -15.14
CA SER A 34 -4.49 15.15 -15.67
C SER A 34 -5.58 14.53 -14.81
N ASP A 35 -6.74 14.26 -15.41
CA ASP A 35 -7.87 13.64 -14.70
C ASP A 35 -7.48 12.25 -14.18
N ALA A 36 -6.79 11.47 -15.00
CA ALA A 36 -6.33 10.13 -14.62
C ALA A 36 -5.39 10.16 -13.41
N TYR A 37 -4.44 11.10 -13.35
CA TYR A 37 -3.54 11.23 -12.19
C TYR A 37 -4.27 11.77 -10.96
N SER A 38 -5.28 12.61 -11.15
CA SER A 38 -6.11 13.12 -10.04
C SER A 38 -6.96 12.02 -9.42
N GLU A 39 -7.54 11.15 -10.24
CA GLU A 39 -8.30 9.98 -9.78
C GLU A 39 -7.41 8.95 -9.09
N GLU A 40 -6.22 8.68 -9.65
CA GLU A 40 -5.21 7.83 -9.03
C GLU A 40 -4.81 8.40 -7.66
N LEU A 41 -4.45 9.69 -7.59
CA LEU A 41 -4.05 10.35 -6.36
C LEU A 41 -5.14 10.26 -5.28
N LYS A 42 -6.39 10.56 -5.63
CA LYS A 42 -7.53 10.49 -4.70
C LYS A 42 -7.70 9.08 -4.14
N THR A 43 -7.55 8.07 -4.99
CA THR A 43 -7.67 6.66 -4.62
C THR A 43 -6.52 6.23 -3.70
N LEU A 44 -5.28 6.61 -4.03
CA LEU A 44 -4.10 6.29 -3.21
C LEU A 44 -4.09 7.05 -1.88
N GLN A 45 -4.54 8.30 -1.84
CA GLN A 45 -4.68 9.07 -0.59
C GLN A 45 -5.74 8.45 0.34
N ALA A 46 -6.86 7.97 -0.19
CA ALA A 46 -7.85 7.24 0.59
C ALA A 46 -7.26 5.94 1.17
N PHE A 47 -6.49 5.21 0.36
CA PHE A 47 -5.81 4.01 0.80
C PHE A 47 -4.77 4.30 1.89
N ALA A 48 -3.94 5.33 1.72
CA ALA A 48 -2.96 5.74 2.73
C ALA A 48 -3.62 6.11 4.08
N LYS A 49 -4.75 6.81 4.05
CA LYS A 49 -5.53 7.09 5.27
C LYS A 49 -6.01 5.82 5.97
N ASN A 50 -6.42 4.79 5.20
CA ASN A 50 -6.81 3.51 5.77
C ASN A 50 -5.61 2.77 6.39
N VAL A 51 -4.42 2.88 5.78
CA VAL A 51 -3.16 2.35 6.35
C VAL A 51 -2.86 3.03 7.69
N ASP A 52 -2.90 4.36 7.73
CA ASP A 52 -2.67 5.15 8.96
C ASP A 52 -3.71 4.87 10.05
N ALA A 53 -4.95 4.54 9.67
CA ALA A 53 -6.00 4.14 10.60
C ALA A 53 -5.83 2.71 11.13
N ALA A 54 -5.29 1.81 10.31
CA ALA A 54 -5.04 0.41 10.68
C ALA A 54 -3.80 0.26 11.57
N ALA A 55 -2.82 1.17 11.44
CA ALA A 55 -1.63 1.18 12.26
C ALA A 55 -1.19 2.62 12.52
N SER A 56 -0.95 2.96 13.78
CA SER A 56 -0.32 4.24 14.11
C SER A 56 1.02 4.33 13.38
N VAL A 57 1.37 5.50 12.85
CA VAL A 57 2.66 5.75 12.17
C VAL A 57 3.88 5.40 13.05
N SER A 58 3.67 5.20 14.35
CA SER A 58 4.67 4.72 15.32
C SER A 58 4.85 3.18 15.35
N THR A 59 3.94 2.42 14.74
CA THR A 59 3.84 0.96 14.83
C THR A 59 4.11 0.20 13.53
N TYR A 60 4.20 0.87 12.39
CA TYR A 60 4.60 0.21 11.14
C TYR A 60 5.81 0.95 10.54
N ASP A 61 6.77 0.19 10.03
CA ASP A 61 7.92 0.76 9.32
C ASP A 61 7.41 1.31 7.98
N LYS A 62 7.94 2.45 7.52
CA LYS A 62 7.63 2.98 6.18
C LYS A 62 8.05 2.02 5.05
N GLY A 63 8.71 0.90 5.35
CA GLY A 63 8.95 -0.23 4.44
C GLY A 63 7.97 -1.41 4.52
N SER A 64 6.91 -1.36 5.34
CA SER A 64 5.95 -2.47 5.51
C SER A 64 5.26 -2.86 4.21
N ASN A 65 4.98 -4.17 4.09
CA ASN A 65 4.26 -4.71 2.95
C ASN A 65 2.74 -4.71 3.21
N LEU A 66 1.99 -4.34 2.19
CA LEU A 66 0.54 -4.52 2.08
C LEU A 66 0.31 -5.70 1.15
N ILE A 67 -0.26 -6.78 1.68
CA ILE A 67 -0.44 -8.03 0.95
C ILE A 67 -1.92 -8.21 0.63
N ARG A 68 -2.25 -8.30 -0.66
CA ARG A 68 -3.64 -8.52 -1.11
C ARG A 68 -4.20 -9.80 -0.51
N SER A 69 -5.44 -9.77 -0.02
CA SER A 69 -6.05 -10.91 0.67
C SER A 69 -6.08 -12.19 -0.17
N SER A 70 -6.23 -12.08 -1.50
CA SER A 70 -6.20 -13.24 -2.41
C SER A 70 -4.83 -13.91 -2.50
N TYR A 71 -3.76 -13.22 -2.14
CA TYR A 71 -2.38 -13.70 -2.16
C TYR A 71 -1.83 -13.97 -0.74
N PHE A 72 -2.64 -13.67 0.28
CA PHE A 72 -2.18 -13.65 1.67
C PHE A 72 -1.75 -15.04 2.18
N GLU A 73 -2.49 -16.09 1.85
CA GLU A 73 -2.13 -17.45 2.30
C GLU A 73 -0.80 -17.92 1.72
N ASP A 74 -0.55 -17.63 0.44
CA ASP A 74 0.71 -17.99 -0.22
C ASP A 74 1.88 -17.19 0.35
N TYR A 75 1.68 -15.89 0.58
CA TYR A 75 2.66 -15.04 1.25
C TYR A 75 2.99 -15.55 2.66
N ARG A 76 1.98 -15.93 3.44
CA ARG A 76 2.14 -16.40 4.81
C ARG A 76 2.95 -17.70 4.88
N LYS A 77 2.73 -18.65 3.96
CA LYS A 77 3.53 -19.89 3.88
C LYS A 77 5.01 -19.59 3.64
N VAL A 78 5.32 -18.64 2.77
CA VAL A 78 6.70 -18.19 2.50
C VAL A 78 7.29 -17.52 3.73
N LEU A 79 6.51 -16.69 4.42
CA LEU A 79 6.95 -15.98 5.62
C LEU A 79 7.25 -16.96 6.77
N GLU A 80 6.37 -17.92 7.05
CA GLU A 80 6.53 -18.94 8.09
C GLU A 80 7.73 -19.86 7.82
N ALA A 81 8.11 -20.07 6.55
CA ALA A 81 9.32 -20.80 6.20
C ALA A 81 10.61 -19.99 6.46
N THR A 82 10.52 -18.66 6.50
CA THR A 82 11.69 -17.76 6.54
C THR A 82 11.88 -17.08 7.89
N ASN A 83 10.80 -16.87 8.67
CA ASN A 83 10.80 -16.14 9.93
C ASN A 83 10.10 -16.97 11.02
N THR A 84 10.74 -17.04 12.19
CA THR A 84 10.24 -17.79 13.36
C THR A 84 9.28 -16.98 14.23
N GLU A 85 9.21 -15.66 14.03
CA GLU A 85 8.30 -14.78 14.76
C GLU A 85 6.99 -14.55 14.00
N ALA A 86 5.88 -14.62 14.72
CA ALA A 86 4.56 -14.38 14.16
C ALA A 86 4.40 -12.90 13.79
N ALA A 87 4.51 -12.58 12.49
CA ALA A 87 4.19 -11.26 11.99
C ALA A 87 2.73 -10.91 12.27
N ARG A 88 2.49 -9.67 12.70
CA ARG A 88 1.14 -9.16 12.93
C ARG A 88 0.61 -8.57 11.64
N PHE A 89 -0.69 -8.74 11.40
CA PHE A 89 -1.34 -8.24 10.20
C PHE A 89 -2.59 -7.45 10.56
N ALA A 90 -2.78 -6.30 9.93
CA ALA A 90 -3.98 -5.49 10.05
C ALA A 90 -4.69 -5.36 8.68
N PRO A 91 -6.01 -5.51 8.62
CA PRO A 91 -6.74 -5.36 7.37
C PRO A 91 -6.84 -3.87 6.98
N VAL A 92 -6.67 -3.60 5.69
CA VAL A 92 -6.75 -2.27 5.08
C VAL A 92 -7.54 -2.38 3.78
N ASP A 93 -8.56 -1.53 3.61
CA ASP A 93 -9.30 -1.46 2.34
C ASP A 93 -8.57 -0.63 1.29
N PHE A 94 -8.42 -1.20 0.10
CA PHE A 94 -7.97 -0.51 -1.11
C PHE A 94 -9.00 -0.65 -2.23
N ALA A 95 -9.91 0.32 -2.33
CA ALA A 95 -10.95 0.35 -3.35
C ALA A 95 -11.77 -0.95 -3.39
N SER A 96 -12.33 -1.34 -2.24
CA SER A 96 -13.11 -2.58 -2.03
C SER A 96 -12.29 -3.88 -2.10
N VAL A 97 -10.96 -3.81 -2.16
CA VAL A 97 -10.07 -4.96 -2.06
C VAL A 97 -9.33 -4.90 -0.75
N ILE A 98 -9.42 -5.97 0.06
CA ILE A 98 -8.72 -6.04 1.33
C ILE A 98 -7.24 -6.39 1.12
N TYR A 99 -6.38 -5.58 1.74
CA TYR A 99 -4.95 -5.80 1.90
C TYR A 99 -4.65 -6.04 3.38
N TRP A 100 -3.64 -6.85 3.66
CA TRP A 100 -3.12 -7.11 4.99
C TRP A 100 -1.81 -6.34 5.14
N LEU A 101 -1.82 -5.29 5.95
CA LEU A 101 -0.63 -4.54 6.33
C LEU A 101 0.18 -5.38 7.31
N GLN A 102 1.43 -5.66 6.97
CA GLN A 102 2.40 -6.30 7.85
C GLN A 102 2.95 -5.28 8.87
N LEU A 103 2.75 -5.55 10.16
CA LEU A 103 3.20 -4.73 11.30
C LEU A 103 4.48 -5.28 11.90
#